data_AF-A0A257T8P3-F1
#
_entry.id   AF-A0A257T8P3-F1
#
_cell.length_a   1.000
_cell.length_b   1.000
_cell.length_c   1.000
_cell.angle_alpha   90.00
_cell.angle_beta   90.00
_cell.angle_gamma   90.00
#
_symmetry.space_group_name_H-M   'P 1'
#
loop_
_entity.id
_entity.type
_entity.pdbx_description
1 polymer ?
#
loop_
_entity_poly.entity_id
_entity_poly.type
_entity_poly.pdbx_seq_one_letter_code
_entity_poly.pdbx_strand_id
1 'polypeptide(L)'
;MMLEREEYVEQAYFFQVLRERQQQNLSTQDLLRTVREELLSTTRLPMAVDFLRTELRHSGTFAPAMAKLAHYFTPFQTFVIAEAERERGRFDFTVALQILEREARYRADGATRQGIFLYQFECLSRNRLGYDKGLDAVAGDPIFDDAWREWIATVRRQVGLVDIADMIYVRSAHYVNVRQRQGLDLAGPEKPVLFGEKEGKIALANRRRDPLLLFSALERHLNYPQVPRPKPMDESRLLLPT
;
A
#
# COMPACT_ATOMS: atom_id res chain seq x y z
N MET A 1 15.34 -5.75 3.86
CA MET A 1 15.04 -6.91 4.73
C MET A 1 13.62 -6.74 5.24
N MET A 2 12.83 -7.81 5.30
CA MET A 2 11.49 -7.76 5.91
C MET A 2 11.61 -7.58 7.42
N LEU A 3 10.62 -6.95 8.05
CA LEU A 3 10.55 -6.90 9.51
C LEU A 3 10.00 -8.21 10.05
N GLU A 4 10.27 -8.46 11.32
CA GLU A 4 9.64 -9.55 12.07
C GLU A 4 8.16 -9.25 12.33
N ARG A 5 7.38 -10.30 12.64
CA ARG A 5 5.94 -10.19 12.84
C ARG A 5 5.58 -9.17 13.92
N GLU A 6 6.28 -9.19 15.05
CA GLU A 6 6.05 -8.31 16.19
C GLU A 6 6.19 -6.83 15.79
N GLU A 7 7.15 -6.50 14.92
CA GLU A 7 7.33 -5.14 14.41
C GLU A 7 6.10 -4.67 13.62
N TYR A 8 5.50 -5.54 12.81
CA TYR A 8 4.29 -5.20 12.06
C TYR A 8 3.05 -5.05 12.97
N VAL A 9 2.97 -5.84 14.06
CA VAL A 9 1.92 -5.69 15.08
C VAL A 9 2.02 -4.33 15.76
N GLU A 10 3.22 -3.97 16.23
CA GLU A 10 3.48 -2.68 16.88
C GLU A 10 3.31 -1.51 15.89
N GLN A 11 3.72 -1.68 14.64
CA GLN A 11 3.54 -0.68 13.59
C GLN A 11 2.04 -0.43 13.30
N ALA A 12 1.22 -1.49 13.25
CA ALA A 12 -0.23 -1.35 13.11
C ALA A 12 -0.84 -0.59 14.30
N TYR A 13 -0.44 -0.94 15.52
CA TYR A 13 -0.87 -0.25 16.73
C TYR A 13 -0.48 1.24 16.70
N PHE A 14 0.76 1.55 16.33
CA PHE A 14 1.24 2.92 16.19
C PHE A 14 0.38 3.75 15.23
N PHE A 15 0.10 3.25 14.02
CA PHE A 15 -0.74 3.98 13.07
C PHE A 15 -2.20 4.13 13.55
N GLN A 16 -2.74 3.12 14.23
CA GLN A 16 -4.05 3.19 14.85
C GLN A 16 -4.11 4.29 15.92
N VAL A 17 -3.16 4.32 16.86
CA VAL A 17 -3.14 5.30 17.95
C VAL A 17 -2.91 6.71 17.42
N LEU A 18 -2.01 6.88 16.44
CA LEU A 18 -1.83 8.16 15.75
C LEU A 18 -3.16 8.67 15.18
N ARG A 19 -3.91 7.79 14.52
CA ARG A 19 -5.19 8.11 13.88
C ARG A 19 -6.27 8.48 14.89
N GLU A 20 -6.40 7.71 15.96
CA GLU A 20 -7.45 7.90 16.97
C GLU A 20 -7.19 9.17 17.79
N ARG A 21 -5.94 9.42 18.18
CA ARG A 21 -5.60 10.53 19.08
C ARG A 21 -5.38 11.86 18.35
N GLN A 22 -5.18 11.86 17.03
CA GLN A 22 -5.24 13.10 16.23
C GLN A 22 -6.62 13.79 16.35
N GLN A 23 -7.70 13.01 16.54
CA GLN A 23 -9.05 13.55 16.70
C GLN A 23 -9.28 14.22 18.06
N GLN A 24 -8.34 14.06 19.01
CA GLN A 24 -8.46 14.55 20.39
C GLN A 24 -7.68 15.85 20.65
N ASN A 25 -7.22 16.56 19.59
CA ASN A 25 -6.44 17.81 19.68
C ASN A 25 -5.15 17.72 20.53
N LEU A 26 -4.59 16.52 20.70
CA LEU A 26 -3.29 16.35 21.34
C LEU A 26 -2.17 16.83 20.40
N SER A 27 -1.10 17.38 20.96
CA SER A 27 0.10 17.67 20.18
C SER A 27 0.69 16.34 19.68
N THR A 28 1.09 16.29 18.40
CA THR A 28 1.74 15.10 17.81
C THR A 28 2.96 14.68 18.63
N GLN A 29 3.64 15.61 19.29
CA GLN A 29 4.81 15.36 20.12
C GLN A 29 4.47 14.60 21.40
N ASP A 30 3.46 15.06 22.15
CA ASP A 30 2.99 14.39 23.37
C ASP A 30 2.41 13.01 23.03
N LEU A 31 1.74 12.91 21.88
CA LEU A 31 1.23 11.66 21.35
C LEU A 31 2.36 10.65 21.10
N LEU A 32 3.43 11.05 20.39
CA LEU A 32 4.58 10.17 20.14
C LEU A 32 5.30 9.76 21.44
N ARG A 33 5.38 10.65 22.44
CA ARG A 33 5.92 10.27 23.76
C ARG A 33 5.08 9.19 24.43
N THR A 34 3.76 9.38 24.43
CA THR A 34 2.84 8.43 25.08
C THR A 34 2.85 7.08 24.38
N VAL A 35 2.78 7.06 23.04
CA VAL A 35 2.83 5.81 22.28
C VAL A 35 4.14 5.07 22.53
N ARG A 36 5.26 5.77 22.61
CA ARG A 36 6.57 5.16 22.90
C ARG A 36 6.61 4.41 24.23
N GLU A 37 5.82 4.82 25.22
CA GLU A 37 5.69 4.13 26.52
C GLU A 37 4.75 2.91 26.46
N GLU A 38 3.82 2.88 25.50
CA GLU A 38 2.85 1.80 25.29
C GLU A 38 3.41 0.65 24.42
N LEU A 39 4.39 0.95 23.57
CA LEU A 39 4.99 0.00 22.62
C LEU A 39 5.82 -1.09 23.29
N LEU A 40 5.83 -2.27 22.66
CA LEU A 40 6.65 -3.39 23.11
C LEU A 40 8.16 -3.07 23.02
N SER A 41 8.83 -3.07 24.18
CA SER A 41 10.23 -2.64 24.31
C SER A 41 11.26 -3.52 23.58
N THR A 42 10.91 -4.75 23.21
CA THR A 42 11.78 -5.67 22.47
C THR A 42 11.79 -5.40 20.97
N THR A 43 10.89 -4.56 20.47
CA THR A 43 10.86 -4.13 19.07
C THR A 43 11.74 -2.91 18.84
N ARG A 44 11.99 -2.59 17.57
CA ARG A 44 12.74 -1.39 17.17
C ARG A 44 11.84 -0.16 17.06
N LEU A 45 10.51 -0.31 17.09
CA LEU A 45 9.58 0.80 16.96
C LEU A 45 9.78 1.92 17.99
N PRO A 46 10.03 1.66 19.29
CA PRO A 46 10.28 2.73 20.26
C PRO A 46 11.44 3.65 19.85
N MET A 47 12.52 3.08 19.30
CA MET A 47 13.67 3.84 18.80
C MET A 47 13.29 4.65 17.54
N ALA A 48 12.54 4.05 16.63
CA ALA A 48 12.01 4.74 15.46
C ALA A 48 11.10 5.92 15.87
N VAL A 49 10.24 5.75 16.88
CA VAL A 49 9.36 6.81 17.41
C VAL A 49 10.16 7.92 18.08
N ASP A 50 11.19 7.60 18.86
CA ASP A 50 12.08 8.60 19.45
C ASP A 50 12.80 9.43 18.36
N PHE A 51 13.22 8.78 17.25
CA PHE A 51 13.79 9.45 16.09
C PHE A 51 12.77 10.34 15.37
N LEU A 52 11.57 9.81 15.06
CA LEU A 52 10.48 10.57 14.45
C LEU A 52 10.15 11.81 15.28
N ARG A 53 10.03 11.68 16.61
CA ARG A 53 9.75 12.80 17.51
C ARG A 53 10.80 13.90 17.38
N THR A 54 12.09 13.52 17.33
CA THR A 54 13.21 14.46 17.18
C THR A 54 13.16 15.18 15.83
N GLU A 55 12.97 14.45 14.73
CA GLU A 55 12.90 15.06 13.40
C GLU A 55 11.67 15.96 13.23
N LEU A 56 10.50 15.56 13.73
CA LEU A 56 9.29 16.39 13.67
C LEU A 56 9.47 17.74 14.38
N ARG A 57 10.31 17.85 15.41
CA ARG A 57 10.64 19.15 16.05
C ARG A 57 11.35 20.10 15.09
N HIS A 58 12.04 19.58 14.08
CA HIS A 58 12.80 20.35 13.11
C HIS A 58 12.04 20.57 11.81
N SER A 59 11.36 19.53 11.28
CA SER A 59 10.70 19.55 9.97
C SER A 59 9.19 19.81 10.01
N GLY A 60 8.53 19.60 11.16
CA GLY A 60 7.08 19.64 11.30
C GLY A 60 6.32 18.53 10.56
N THR A 61 7.01 17.58 9.92
CA THR A 61 6.45 16.56 9.02
C THR A 61 7.10 15.19 9.24
N PHE A 62 6.33 14.12 9.07
CA PHE A 62 6.72 12.73 9.22
C PHE A 62 7.49 12.19 8.03
N ALA A 63 7.11 12.53 6.79
CA ALA A 63 7.67 11.88 5.61
C ALA A 63 9.20 11.96 5.50
N PRO A 64 9.86 13.11 5.75
CA PRO A 64 11.33 13.18 5.71
C PRO A 64 11.99 12.29 6.75
N ALA A 65 11.39 12.17 7.94
CA ALA A 65 11.89 11.36 9.04
C ALA A 65 11.73 9.86 8.74
N MET A 66 10.56 9.46 8.21
CA MET A 66 10.30 8.08 7.77
C MET A 66 11.24 7.66 6.64
N ALA A 67 11.55 8.56 5.70
CA ALA A 67 12.50 8.28 4.62
C ALA A 67 13.91 7.94 5.14
N LYS A 68 14.37 8.60 6.22
CA LYS A 68 15.64 8.27 6.88
C LYS A 68 15.61 6.92 7.60
N LEU A 69 14.42 6.41 7.90
CA LEU A 69 14.17 5.11 8.53
C LEU A 69 13.71 4.06 7.49
N ALA A 70 14.26 4.06 6.28
CA ALA A 70 13.90 3.11 5.20
C ALA A 70 14.15 1.62 5.54
N HIS A 71 14.91 1.35 6.60
CA HIS A 71 15.07 0.00 7.16
C HIS A 71 13.89 -0.45 8.03
N TYR A 72 13.02 0.48 8.40
CA TYR A 72 11.85 0.27 9.25
C TYR A 72 10.54 0.55 8.51
N PHE A 73 10.41 1.71 7.87
CA PHE A 73 9.24 2.05 7.06
C PHE A 73 9.51 1.73 5.59
N THR A 74 8.54 1.11 4.92
CA THR A 74 8.69 0.84 3.48
C THR A 74 8.64 2.15 2.69
N PRO A 75 9.21 2.19 1.47
CA PRO A 75 9.09 3.36 0.62
C PRO A 75 7.63 3.73 0.33
N PHE A 76 6.74 2.73 0.18
CA PHE A 76 5.30 2.95 0.03
C PHE A 76 4.67 3.63 1.25
N GLN A 77 4.99 3.17 2.48
CA GLN A 77 4.48 3.81 3.70
C GLN A 77 4.91 5.28 3.79
N THR A 78 6.17 5.55 3.46
CA THR A 78 6.73 6.91 3.43
C THR A 78 6.06 7.76 2.34
N PHE A 79 5.82 7.19 1.17
CA PHE A 79 5.12 7.85 0.06
C PHE A 79 3.69 8.24 0.43
N VAL A 80 2.93 7.34 1.06
CA VAL A 80 1.55 7.61 1.49
C VAL A 80 1.50 8.77 2.48
N ILE A 81 2.39 8.81 3.48
CA ILE A 81 2.50 9.96 4.39
C ILE A 81 2.89 11.23 3.65
N ALA A 82 3.87 11.15 2.75
CA ALA A 82 4.31 12.32 1.98
C ALA A 82 3.19 12.92 1.12
N GLU A 83 2.34 12.09 0.50
CA GLU A 83 1.18 12.59 -0.26
C GLU A 83 0.11 13.21 0.65
N ALA A 84 -0.05 12.71 1.87
CA ALA A 84 -1.02 13.22 2.84
C ALA A 84 -0.56 14.53 3.51
N GLU A 85 0.75 14.76 3.60
CA GLU A 85 1.34 15.99 4.14
C GLU A 85 1.42 17.14 3.12
N ARG A 86 1.04 16.91 1.85
CA ARG A 86 1.02 17.97 0.84
C ARG A 86 -0.12 18.95 1.11
N GLU A 87 0.22 20.21 1.32
CA GLU A 87 -0.74 21.32 1.58
C GLU A 87 -1.85 21.46 0.52
N ARG A 88 -1.58 21.09 -0.73
CA ARG A 88 -2.54 21.15 -1.86
C ARG A 88 -3.22 19.81 -2.16
N GLY A 89 -2.90 18.77 -1.41
CA GLY A 89 -3.43 17.43 -1.61
C GLY A 89 -4.90 17.32 -1.20
N ARG A 90 -5.67 16.54 -1.95
CA ARG A 90 -7.02 16.10 -1.52
C ARG A 90 -6.97 14.80 -0.71
N PHE A 91 -5.77 14.31 -0.42
CA PHE A 91 -5.55 13.05 0.27
C PHE A 91 -5.44 13.29 1.76
N ASP A 92 -6.40 12.73 2.49
CA ASP A 92 -6.59 12.98 3.90
C ASP A 92 -5.62 12.16 4.78
N PHE A 93 -5.04 12.80 5.79
CA PHE A 93 -4.06 12.17 6.69
C PHE A 93 -4.66 11.04 7.54
N THR A 94 -5.94 11.11 7.91
CA THR A 94 -6.64 10.01 8.59
C THR A 94 -6.73 8.80 7.66
N VAL A 95 -7.08 9.00 6.39
CA VAL A 95 -7.12 7.93 5.37
C VAL A 95 -5.73 7.32 5.15
N ALA A 96 -4.69 8.16 5.11
CA ALA A 96 -3.30 7.69 5.02
C ALA A 96 -2.96 6.75 6.18
N LEU A 97 -3.20 7.15 7.42
CA LEU A 97 -2.96 6.30 8.60
C LEU A 97 -3.79 5.01 8.57
N GLN A 98 -5.05 5.04 8.10
CA GLN A 98 -5.85 3.82 7.93
C GLN A 98 -5.25 2.86 6.89
N ILE A 99 -4.67 3.38 5.82
CA ILE A 99 -3.98 2.56 4.81
C ILE A 99 -2.79 1.87 5.45
N LEU A 100 -1.94 2.62 6.16
CA LEU A 100 -0.74 2.06 6.77
C LEU A 100 -1.04 1.06 7.89
N GLU A 101 -2.06 1.36 8.70
CA GLU A 101 -2.57 0.46 9.74
C GLU A 101 -2.98 -0.88 9.13
N ARG A 102 -3.81 -0.86 8.08
CA ARG A 102 -4.30 -2.08 7.40
C ARG A 102 -3.17 -2.84 6.71
N GLU A 103 -2.24 -2.14 6.08
CA GLU A 103 -1.06 -2.75 5.47
C GLU A 103 -0.21 -3.50 6.51
N ALA A 104 0.10 -2.86 7.64
CA ALA A 104 0.90 -3.44 8.70
C ALA A 104 0.21 -4.67 9.32
N ARG A 105 -1.11 -4.61 9.58
CA ARG A 105 -1.89 -5.77 10.03
C ARG A 105 -1.80 -6.93 9.04
N TYR A 106 -2.00 -6.64 7.75
CA TYR A 106 -1.95 -7.68 6.73
C TYR A 106 -0.57 -8.34 6.64
N ARG A 107 0.52 -7.58 6.81
CA ARG A 107 1.88 -8.14 6.89
C ARG A 107 2.06 -9.03 8.11
N ALA A 108 1.56 -8.62 9.27
CA ALA A 108 1.60 -9.43 10.48
C ALA A 108 0.83 -10.76 10.34
N ASP A 109 -0.18 -10.79 9.47
CA ASP A 109 -1.02 -11.97 9.17
C ASP A 109 -0.47 -12.85 8.04
N GLY A 110 0.76 -12.61 7.58
CA GLY A 110 1.41 -13.44 6.55
C GLY A 110 1.06 -13.03 5.12
N ALA A 111 1.09 -11.73 4.84
CA ALA A 111 0.78 -11.17 3.54
C ALA A 111 1.50 -11.83 2.35
N THR A 112 0.77 -12.03 1.26
CA THR A 112 1.32 -12.49 -0.02
C THR A 112 1.82 -11.31 -0.87
N ARG A 113 2.79 -11.56 -1.77
CA ARG A 113 3.27 -10.56 -2.74
C ARG A 113 2.13 -10.01 -3.61
N GLN A 114 1.27 -10.92 -4.09
CA GLN A 114 0.11 -10.58 -4.90
C GLN A 114 -0.84 -9.66 -4.12
N GLY A 115 -1.16 -10.01 -2.88
CA GLY A 115 -2.05 -9.23 -2.04
C GLY A 115 -1.47 -7.87 -1.67
N ILE A 116 -0.18 -7.78 -1.32
CA ILE A 116 0.47 -6.48 -1.03
C ILE A 116 0.47 -5.59 -2.25
N PHE A 117 0.88 -6.11 -3.41
CA PHE A 117 0.87 -5.34 -4.65
C PHE A 117 -0.53 -4.81 -4.97
N LEU A 118 -1.55 -5.67 -4.92
CA LEU A 118 -2.93 -5.28 -5.26
C LEU A 118 -3.49 -4.27 -4.26
N TYR A 119 -3.23 -4.47 -2.97
CA TYR A 119 -3.63 -3.53 -1.94
C TYR A 119 -3.01 -2.15 -2.17
N GLN A 120 -1.69 -2.09 -2.35
CA GLN A 120 -0.97 -0.84 -2.57
C GLN A 120 -1.39 -0.18 -3.90
N PHE A 121 -1.52 -0.96 -4.98
CA PHE A 121 -2.01 -0.46 -6.28
C PHE A 121 -3.42 0.13 -6.16
N GLU A 122 -4.33 -0.58 -5.50
CA GLU A 122 -5.69 -0.11 -5.29
C GLU A 122 -5.73 1.15 -4.42
N CYS A 123 -4.83 1.29 -3.43
CA CYS A 123 -4.65 2.52 -2.67
C CYS A 123 -4.27 3.70 -3.58
N LEU A 124 -3.32 3.50 -4.51
CA LEU A 124 -2.92 4.53 -5.48
C LEU A 124 -4.10 4.93 -6.38
N SER A 125 -4.84 3.94 -6.90
CA SER A 125 -5.98 4.17 -7.79
C SER A 125 -7.14 4.90 -7.10
N ARG A 126 -7.58 4.43 -5.92
CA ARG A 126 -8.75 4.98 -5.22
C ARG A 126 -8.50 6.38 -4.67
N ASN A 127 -7.26 6.66 -4.23
CA ASN A 127 -6.90 7.94 -3.63
C ASN A 127 -6.24 8.91 -4.62
N ARG A 128 -6.10 8.51 -5.90
CA ARG A 128 -5.52 9.32 -6.99
C ARG A 128 -4.11 9.85 -6.65
N LEU A 129 -3.28 9.00 -6.05
CA LEU A 129 -1.94 9.38 -5.57
C LEU A 129 -0.88 9.49 -6.67
N GLY A 130 -1.25 9.24 -7.92
CA GLY A 130 -0.34 9.23 -9.07
C GLY A 130 0.46 7.93 -9.16
N TYR A 131 0.45 7.32 -10.34
CA TYR A 131 1.05 6.00 -10.52
C TYR A 131 2.57 6.01 -10.64
N ASP A 132 3.16 7.08 -11.16
CA ASP A 132 4.61 7.10 -11.44
C ASP A 132 5.44 6.94 -10.16
N LYS A 133 5.33 7.90 -9.24
CA LYS A 133 5.99 7.85 -7.93
C LYS A 133 5.43 6.76 -7.02
N GLY A 134 4.12 6.53 -7.09
CA GLY A 134 3.46 5.50 -6.28
C GLY A 134 4.00 4.10 -6.58
N LEU A 135 4.08 3.71 -7.86
CA LEU A 135 4.57 2.39 -8.26
C LEU A 135 6.08 2.24 -8.11
N ASP A 136 6.84 3.34 -8.19
CA ASP A 136 8.25 3.36 -7.82
C ASP A 136 8.44 3.01 -6.33
N ALA A 137 7.63 3.63 -5.45
CA ALA A 137 7.62 3.35 -4.03
C ALA A 137 7.17 1.90 -3.72
N VAL A 138 6.16 1.40 -4.43
CA VAL A 138 5.73 -0.02 -4.35
C VAL A 138 6.88 -0.96 -4.73
N ALA A 139 7.56 -0.71 -5.86
CA ALA A 139 8.68 -1.55 -6.29
C ALA A 139 9.85 -1.55 -5.30
N GLY A 140 10.00 -0.50 -4.48
CA GLY A 140 11.01 -0.41 -3.43
C GLY A 140 10.82 -1.37 -2.26
N ASP A 141 9.63 -1.98 -2.12
CA ASP A 141 9.31 -2.85 -0.99
C ASP A 141 10.20 -4.12 -0.95
N PRO A 142 10.78 -4.50 0.20
CA PRO A 142 11.62 -5.69 0.26
C PRO A 142 10.86 -7.01 0.03
N ILE A 143 9.52 -7.01 0.01
CA ILE A 143 8.73 -8.23 -0.22
C ILE A 143 8.82 -8.67 -1.70
N PHE A 144 9.07 -7.71 -2.60
CA PHE A 144 9.18 -7.96 -4.03
C PHE A 144 10.60 -8.38 -4.40
N ASP A 145 10.70 -9.57 -5.00
CA ASP A 145 11.90 -10.05 -5.68
C ASP A 145 12.10 -9.34 -7.02
N ASP A 146 13.20 -9.67 -7.71
CA ASP A 146 13.57 -9.01 -8.96
C ASP A 146 12.52 -9.15 -10.07
N ALA A 147 11.87 -10.33 -10.16
CA ALA A 147 10.83 -10.58 -11.14
C ALA A 147 9.59 -9.69 -10.90
N TRP A 148 9.23 -9.49 -9.62
CA TRP A 148 8.19 -8.54 -9.24
C TRP A 148 8.60 -7.11 -9.51
N ARG A 149 9.83 -6.69 -9.16
CA ARG A 149 10.32 -5.32 -9.39
C ARG A 149 10.30 -4.95 -10.87
N GLU A 150 10.77 -5.84 -11.73
CA GLU A 150 10.75 -5.65 -13.19
C GLU A 150 9.32 -5.55 -13.73
N TRP A 151 8.42 -6.40 -13.23
CA TRP A 151 7.02 -6.35 -13.64
C TRP A 151 6.32 -5.08 -13.14
N ILE A 152 6.53 -4.65 -11.90
CA ILE A 152 5.98 -3.38 -11.38
C ILE A 152 6.50 -2.19 -12.20
N ALA A 153 7.78 -2.19 -12.59
CA ALA A 153 8.32 -1.18 -13.49
C ALA A 153 7.63 -1.19 -14.87
N THR A 154 7.24 -2.37 -15.37
CA THR A 154 6.44 -2.50 -16.59
C THR A 154 5.03 -1.95 -16.40
N VAL A 155 4.36 -2.30 -15.29
CA VAL A 155 3.05 -1.75 -14.93
C VAL A 155 3.10 -0.23 -14.83
N ARG A 156 4.14 0.34 -14.20
CA ARG A 156 4.36 1.79 -14.08
C ARG A 156 4.38 2.50 -15.44
N ARG A 157 4.96 1.89 -16.46
CA ARG A 157 5.01 2.46 -17.83
C ARG A 157 3.72 2.25 -18.64
N GLN A 158 2.94 1.24 -18.29
CA GLN A 158 1.78 0.80 -19.08
C GLN A 158 0.43 1.14 -18.45
N VAL A 159 0.39 1.49 -17.16
CA VAL A 159 -0.84 1.83 -16.46
C VAL A 159 -1.51 3.04 -17.12
N GLY A 160 -2.82 2.90 -17.39
CA GLY A 160 -3.62 3.86 -18.16
C GLY A 160 -3.62 3.62 -19.68
N LEU A 161 -2.64 2.89 -20.21
CA LEU A 161 -2.59 2.46 -21.62
C LEU A 161 -3.07 1.01 -21.78
N VAL A 162 -2.73 0.15 -20.82
CA VAL A 162 -3.10 -1.26 -20.76
C VAL A 162 -3.96 -1.49 -19.52
N ASP A 163 -5.01 -2.29 -19.69
CA ASP A 163 -5.86 -2.71 -18.57
C ASP A 163 -5.04 -3.53 -17.56
N ILE A 164 -5.17 -3.22 -16.27
CA ILE A 164 -4.50 -3.97 -15.20
C ILE A 164 -4.94 -5.45 -15.18
N ALA A 165 -6.19 -5.74 -15.56
CA ALA A 165 -6.67 -7.11 -15.73
C ALA A 165 -5.86 -7.86 -16.82
N ASP A 166 -5.54 -7.19 -17.93
CA ASP A 166 -4.70 -7.78 -18.99
C ASP A 166 -3.28 -8.04 -18.48
N MET A 167 -2.70 -7.07 -17.75
CA MET A 167 -1.34 -7.19 -17.21
C MET A 167 -1.22 -8.33 -16.17
N ILE A 168 -2.23 -8.54 -15.33
CA ILE A 168 -2.30 -9.67 -14.39
C ILE A 168 -2.47 -10.99 -15.13
N TYR A 169 -3.40 -11.04 -16.10
CA TYR A 169 -3.70 -12.26 -16.86
C TYR A 169 -2.46 -12.82 -17.54
N VAL A 170 -1.69 -12.01 -18.28
CA VAL A 170 -0.50 -12.47 -19.02
C VAL A 170 0.66 -12.91 -18.13
N ARG A 171 0.63 -12.58 -16.83
CA ARG A 171 1.61 -13.04 -15.83
C ARG A 171 1.06 -14.12 -14.89
N SER A 172 -0.05 -14.76 -15.27
CA SER A 172 -0.70 -15.78 -14.45
C SER A 172 -0.40 -17.21 -14.90
N ALA A 173 -0.44 -18.16 -13.96
CA ALA A 173 -0.37 -19.59 -14.27
C ALA A 173 -1.51 -20.03 -15.21
N HIS A 174 -2.68 -19.37 -15.10
CA HIS A 174 -3.81 -19.63 -15.98
C HIS A 174 -3.47 -19.37 -17.45
N TYR A 175 -2.78 -18.26 -17.75
CA TYR A 175 -2.37 -17.92 -19.12
C TYR A 175 -1.42 -18.96 -19.69
N VAL A 176 -0.42 -19.39 -18.91
CA VAL A 176 0.53 -20.44 -19.32
C VAL A 176 -0.22 -21.75 -19.62
N ASN A 177 -1.11 -22.18 -18.73
CA ASN A 177 -1.89 -23.40 -18.91
C ASN A 177 -2.77 -23.35 -20.17
N VAL A 178 -3.36 -22.20 -20.49
CA VAL A 178 -4.16 -22.01 -21.70
C VAL A 178 -3.30 -22.13 -22.96
N ARG A 179 -2.11 -21.50 -22.98
CA ARG A 179 -1.20 -21.58 -24.14
C ARG A 179 -0.66 -22.98 -24.36
N GLN A 180 -0.25 -23.68 -23.30
CA GLN A 180 0.20 -25.06 -23.39
C GLN A 180 -0.87 -26.00 -23.96
N ARG A 181 -2.14 -25.82 -23.56
CA ARG A 181 -3.28 -26.57 -24.14
C ARG A 181 -3.51 -26.30 -25.62
N GLN A 182 -3.10 -25.13 -26.10
CA GLN A 182 -3.16 -24.75 -27.52
C GLN A 182 -1.92 -25.19 -28.30
N GLY A 183 -1.00 -25.94 -27.68
CA GLY A 183 0.26 -26.36 -28.30
C GLY A 183 1.31 -25.25 -28.41
N LEU A 184 1.13 -24.13 -27.71
CA LEU A 184 2.06 -23.01 -27.64
C LEU A 184 2.90 -23.08 -26.35
N ASP A 185 4.10 -22.50 -26.34
CA ASP A 185 4.98 -22.37 -25.16
C ASP A 185 5.31 -23.71 -24.45
N LEU A 186 5.50 -24.77 -25.23
CA LEU A 186 5.79 -26.13 -24.75
C LEU A 186 7.12 -26.22 -23.96
N ALA A 187 8.06 -25.30 -24.22
CA ALA A 187 9.34 -25.22 -23.50
C ALA A 187 9.23 -24.54 -22.11
N GLY A 188 8.04 -24.08 -21.73
CA GLY A 188 7.81 -23.32 -20.49
C GLY A 188 7.60 -21.82 -20.74
N PRO A 189 7.20 -21.07 -19.70
CA PRO A 189 6.88 -19.66 -19.85
C PRO A 189 8.13 -18.81 -20.10
N GLU A 190 8.10 -17.94 -21.11
CA GLU A 190 9.19 -16.99 -21.41
C GLU A 190 9.41 -15.96 -20.29
N LYS A 191 8.38 -15.69 -19.47
CA LYS A 191 8.41 -14.72 -18.38
C LYS A 191 7.99 -15.37 -17.06
N PRO A 192 8.51 -14.91 -15.92
CA PRO A 192 8.12 -15.44 -14.61
C PRO A 192 6.62 -15.35 -14.38
N VAL A 193 6.05 -16.43 -13.81
CA VAL A 193 4.66 -16.48 -13.36
C VAL A 193 4.56 -15.80 -12.00
N LEU A 194 3.82 -14.69 -11.95
CA LEU A 194 3.67 -13.88 -10.73
C LEU A 194 2.32 -14.07 -10.06
N PHE A 195 1.31 -14.50 -10.82
CA PHE A 195 -0.05 -14.72 -10.34
C PHE A 195 -0.44 -16.19 -10.51
N GLY A 196 -1.26 -16.70 -9.58
CA GLY A 196 -1.74 -18.07 -9.64
C GLY A 196 -2.85 -18.27 -10.68
N GLU A 197 -3.41 -19.48 -10.69
CA GLU A 197 -4.48 -19.82 -11.63
C GLU A 197 -5.79 -19.08 -11.33
N LYS A 198 -6.10 -18.88 -10.04
CA LYS A 198 -7.33 -18.21 -9.61
C LYS A 198 -7.31 -16.74 -10.01
N GLU A 199 -6.22 -16.04 -9.73
CA GLU A 199 -6.00 -14.63 -10.06
C GLU A 199 -6.07 -14.43 -11.57
N GLY A 200 -5.47 -15.34 -12.35
CA GLY A 200 -5.54 -15.31 -13.80
C GLY A 200 -6.97 -15.47 -14.35
N LYS A 201 -7.77 -16.39 -13.79
CA LYS A 201 -9.20 -16.55 -14.16
C LYS A 201 -10.02 -15.31 -13.81
N ILE A 202 -9.80 -14.75 -12.63
CA ILE A 202 -10.47 -13.52 -12.18
C ILE A 202 -10.12 -12.36 -13.11
N ALA A 203 -8.84 -12.21 -13.46
CA ALA A 203 -8.35 -11.18 -14.36
C ALA A 203 -9.00 -11.31 -15.75
N LEU A 204 -8.99 -12.51 -16.33
CA LEU A 204 -9.63 -12.78 -17.62
C LEU A 204 -11.13 -12.43 -17.62
N ALA A 205 -11.85 -12.74 -16.55
CA ALA A 205 -13.28 -12.47 -16.42
C ALA A 205 -13.63 -10.97 -16.27
N ASN A 206 -12.67 -10.15 -15.80
CA ASN A 206 -12.87 -8.72 -15.54
C ASN A 206 -12.22 -7.78 -16.58
N ARG A 207 -11.69 -8.33 -17.68
CA ARG A 207 -11.12 -7.52 -18.77
C ARG A 207 -12.13 -6.52 -19.33
N ARG A 208 -11.71 -5.27 -19.54
CA ARG A 208 -12.52 -4.18 -20.09
C ARG A 208 -13.81 -3.90 -19.30
N ARG A 209 -13.87 -4.35 -18.04
CA ARG A 209 -14.96 -4.02 -17.11
C ARG A 209 -14.51 -2.93 -16.14
N ASP A 210 -15.39 -2.52 -15.25
CA ASP A 210 -15.03 -1.64 -14.14
C ASP A 210 -13.91 -2.29 -13.30
N PRO A 211 -12.74 -1.64 -13.16
CA PRO A 211 -11.64 -2.14 -12.33
C PRO A 211 -12.04 -2.43 -10.88
N LEU A 212 -13.08 -1.78 -10.34
CA LEU A 212 -13.60 -2.06 -9.00
C LEU A 212 -14.10 -3.50 -8.85
N LEU A 213 -14.63 -4.10 -9.92
CA LEU A 213 -15.06 -5.51 -9.92
C LEU A 213 -13.86 -6.45 -9.81
N LEU A 214 -12.76 -6.12 -10.52
CA LEU A 214 -11.51 -6.86 -10.43
C LEU A 214 -10.96 -6.84 -8.99
N PHE A 215 -10.84 -5.65 -8.40
CA PHE A 215 -10.34 -5.50 -7.02
C PHE A 215 -11.24 -6.24 -6.02
N SER A 216 -12.56 -6.05 -6.09
CA SER A 216 -13.49 -6.74 -5.18
C SER A 216 -13.44 -8.26 -5.31
N ALA A 217 -13.10 -8.80 -6.49
CA ALA A 217 -12.91 -10.23 -6.67
C ALA A 217 -11.57 -10.70 -6.09
N LEU A 218 -10.49 -9.98 -6.37
CA LEU A 218 -9.16 -10.33 -5.88
C LEU A 218 -9.05 -10.19 -4.36
N GLU A 219 -9.65 -9.15 -3.77
CA GLU A 219 -9.75 -8.95 -2.32
C GLU A 219 -10.30 -10.20 -1.62
N ARG A 220 -11.44 -10.73 -2.07
CA ARG A 220 -12.09 -11.91 -1.48
C ARG A 220 -11.24 -13.19 -1.57
N HIS A 221 -10.39 -13.29 -2.59
CA HIS A 221 -9.62 -14.52 -2.86
C HIS A 221 -8.20 -14.47 -2.33
N LEU A 222 -7.61 -13.28 -2.25
CA LEU A 222 -6.26 -13.05 -1.71
C LEU A 222 -6.26 -12.58 -0.26
N ASN A 223 -7.44 -12.25 0.28
CA ASN A 223 -7.65 -11.79 1.65
C ASN A 223 -6.79 -10.56 2.02
N TYR A 224 -6.47 -9.72 1.03
CA TYR A 224 -5.84 -8.43 1.31
C TYR A 224 -6.91 -7.46 1.86
N PRO A 225 -6.52 -6.51 2.72
CA PRO A 225 -7.49 -5.67 3.43
C PRO A 225 -8.20 -4.71 2.49
N GLN A 226 -9.45 -4.35 2.82
CA GLN A 226 -10.16 -3.32 2.07
C GLN A 226 -9.39 -2.00 2.09
N VAL A 227 -9.35 -1.31 0.96
CA VAL A 227 -8.79 0.04 0.90
C VAL A 227 -9.79 1.03 1.51
N PRO A 228 -9.39 1.88 2.48
CA PRO A 228 -10.26 2.91 3.04
C PRO A 228 -10.78 3.86 1.96
N ARG A 229 -12.04 4.28 2.08
CA ARG A 229 -12.66 5.22 1.15
C ARG A 229 -12.47 6.65 1.65
N PRO A 230 -12.03 7.60 0.80
CA PRO A 230 -12.11 9.02 1.13
C PRO A 230 -13.55 9.38 1.48
N LYS A 231 -13.78 10.06 2.60
CA LYS A 231 -15.10 10.66 2.84
C LYS A 231 -15.30 11.78 1.80
N PRO A 232 -16.46 11.87 1.13
CA PRO A 232 -16.76 13.03 0.32
C PRO A 232 -16.63 14.30 1.18
N MET A 233 -16.00 15.36 0.66
CA MET A 233 -16.04 16.65 1.33
C MET A 233 -17.50 17.09 1.45
N ASP A 234 -17.91 17.48 2.65
CA ASP A 234 -19.25 18.01 2.89
C ASP A 234 -19.34 19.42 2.29
N GLU A 235 -19.84 19.52 1.05
CA GLU A 235 -19.99 20.78 0.31
C GLU A 235 -20.95 21.76 0.99
N SER A 236 -21.73 21.31 1.98
CA SER A 236 -22.62 22.17 2.76
C SER A 236 -21.89 23.23 3.60
N ARG A 237 -20.57 23.08 3.83
CA ARG A 237 -19.73 24.12 4.46
C ARG A 237 -19.27 25.24 3.51
N LEU A 238 -19.52 25.12 2.20
CA LEU A 238 -19.21 26.16 1.21
C LEU A 238 -20.38 27.15 0.98
N LEU A 239 -21.54 26.89 1.57
CA LEU A 239 -22.66 27.84 1.55
C LEU A 239 -22.47 28.85 2.69
N LEU A 240 -21.84 29.98 2.38
CA LEU A 240 -21.94 31.16 3.23
C LEU A 240 -23.42 31.56 3.32
N PRO A 241 -23.96 31.85 4.53
CA PRO A 241 -25.30 32.39 4.63
C PRO A 241 -25.34 33.76 3.92
N THR A 242 -26.24 33.89 2.95
CA THR A 242 -26.59 35.14 2.24
C THR A 242 -27.30 36.12 3.15
#